data_AF-I2FY38-F1
#
_entry.id   AF-I2FY38-F1
#
_cell.length_a   1.000
_cell.length_b   1.000
_cell.length_c   1.000
_cell.angle_alpha   90.00
_cell.angle_beta   90.00
_cell.angle_gamma   90.00
#
_symmetry.space_group_name_H-M   'P 1'
#
loop_
_entity.id
_entity.type
_entity.pdbx_description
1 polymer ?
#
loop_
_entity_poly.entity_id
_entity_poly.type
_entity_poly.pdbx_seq_one_letter_code
_entity_poly.pdbx_strand_id
1 'polypeptide(L)'
;MDIINGWIVPKQKTWTPMTTTPIKAPTGSHINTNTKHNYLILVEKLLWISNTVHPNICYVVNNLARHMSNPTTKAMQVVLCVVKYLNQTKDEVSHIGGKEVGEAMIETYTNVNWASNPNTDQNSTSWSVVKVFSSTVTWNSHVQKCVTSSAVEAEYIASSAATREVLFH
;
A
#
# COMPACT_ATOMS: atom_id res chain seq x y z
N MET A 1 -12.09 21.32 -1.11
CA MET A 1 -10.89 20.64 -1.65
C MET A 1 -9.64 21.52 -1.40
N ASP A 2 -9.63 22.31 -0.31
CA ASP A 2 -8.84 23.56 -0.27
C ASP A 2 -7.66 23.56 0.70
N ILE A 3 -7.46 22.46 1.45
CA ILE A 3 -6.42 22.36 2.47
C ILE A 3 -5.05 21.96 1.87
N ILE A 4 -5.05 21.43 0.64
CA ILE A 4 -3.88 20.83 0.00
C ILE A 4 -3.09 21.80 -0.90
N ASN A 5 -3.70 22.91 -1.32
CA ASN A 5 -3.12 23.80 -2.32
C ASN A 5 -1.94 24.65 -1.80
N GLY A 6 -1.80 24.83 -0.48
CA GLY A 6 -0.72 25.61 0.13
C GLY A 6 0.63 24.88 0.27
N TRP A 7 0.67 23.56 0.04
CA TRP A 7 1.82 22.72 0.40
C TRP A 7 2.48 22.02 -0.81
N ILE A 8 1.96 22.23 -2.02
CA ILE A 8 2.41 21.52 -3.22
C ILE A 8 3.30 22.45 -4.05
N VAL A 9 4.63 22.24 -3.96
CA VAL A 9 5.57 22.81 -4.94
C VAL A 9 5.39 22.06 -6.27
N PRO A 10 5.08 22.76 -7.39
CA PRO A 10 4.88 22.12 -8.67
C PRO A 10 6.22 21.75 -9.31
N LYS A 11 6.23 20.59 -10.00
CA LYS A 11 7.29 20.00 -10.84
C LYS A 11 8.35 19.13 -10.14
N GLN A 12 7.97 17.87 -9.89
CA GLN A 12 8.81 16.70 -10.22
C GLN A 12 7.91 15.46 -10.28
N LYS A 13 7.93 14.70 -11.38
CA LYS A 13 7.20 13.43 -11.53
C LYS A 13 8.00 12.35 -10.78
N THR A 14 7.54 11.97 -9.59
CA THR A 14 8.16 10.89 -8.82
C THR A 14 7.44 9.60 -9.17
N TRP A 15 8.10 8.76 -9.98
CA TRP A 15 7.51 7.55 -10.58
C TRP A 15 7.22 6.42 -9.59
N THR A 16 7.71 6.49 -8.36
CA THR A 16 7.59 5.39 -7.40
C THR A 16 7.06 5.90 -6.07
N PRO A 17 5.92 5.37 -5.57
CA PRO A 17 5.53 5.57 -4.17
C PRO A 17 6.53 4.90 -3.21
N MET A 18 7.30 3.93 -3.70
CA MET A 18 8.39 3.27 -2.99
C MET A 18 9.72 3.95 -3.23
N THR A 19 10.09 4.90 -2.36
CA THR A 19 11.46 4.89 -1.85
C THR A 19 11.37 4.27 -0.46
N THR A 20 12.06 3.13 -0.31
CA THR A 20 12.48 2.49 0.94
C THR A 20 13.10 3.52 1.87
N THR A 21 12.28 4.34 2.49
CA THR A 21 12.65 4.91 3.77
C THR A 21 12.18 3.90 4.78
N PRO A 22 13.09 3.19 5.47
CA PRO A 22 12.72 2.63 6.75
C PRO A 22 12.23 3.82 7.56
N ILE A 23 10.91 3.92 7.73
CA ILE A 23 10.33 4.83 8.71
C ILE A 23 10.62 4.13 10.05
N LYS A 24 11.90 4.19 10.46
CA LYS A 24 12.23 4.26 11.88
C LYS A 24 11.27 5.32 12.41
N ALA A 25 10.52 5.00 13.48
CA ALA A 25 9.66 5.95 14.16
C ALA A 25 10.46 7.25 14.25
N PRO A 26 10.10 8.30 13.49
CA PRO A 26 10.96 9.45 13.41
C PRO A 26 10.96 10.05 14.80
N THR A 27 12.13 10.18 15.40
CA THR A 27 12.33 10.93 16.63
C THR A 27 12.05 12.40 16.32
N GLY A 28 10.77 12.73 16.19
CA GLY A 28 10.26 14.04 15.80
C GLY A 28 9.33 14.55 16.87
N SER A 29 9.37 15.86 17.10
CA SER A 29 8.51 16.57 18.03
C SER A 29 7.03 16.26 17.78
N HIS A 30 6.27 16.16 18.87
CA HIS A 30 4.82 15.99 18.82
C HIS A 30 4.18 17.02 17.88
N ILE A 31 3.38 16.55 16.94
CA ILE A 31 2.59 17.43 16.07
C ILE A 31 1.42 18.03 16.85
N ASN A 32 1.05 19.27 16.51
CA ASN A 32 -0.08 19.95 17.14
C ASN A 32 -1.40 19.17 16.93
N THR A 33 -2.39 19.43 17.78
CA THR A 33 -3.67 18.71 17.78
C THR A 33 -4.42 18.82 16.46
N ASN A 34 -4.34 19.97 15.78
CA ASN A 34 -4.96 20.20 14.47
C ASN A 34 -4.30 19.34 13.37
N THR A 35 -2.97 19.27 13.31
CA THR A 35 -2.25 18.43 12.35
C THR A 35 -2.48 16.95 12.63
N LYS A 36 -2.60 16.54 13.90
CA LYS A 36 -2.99 15.17 14.26
C LYS A 36 -4.36 14.80 13.70
N HIS A 37 -5.34 15.67 13.83
CA HIS A 37 -6.68 15.43 13.26
C HIS A 37 -6.66 15.33 11.73
N ASN A 38 -5.96 16.24 11.05
CA ASN A 38 -5.85 16.22 9.59
C ASN A 38 -5.10 14.97 9.08
N TYR A 39 -4.08 14.50 9.80
CA TYR A 39 -3.38 13.26 9.47
C TYR A 39 -4.33 12.06 9.47
N LEU A 40 -5.15 11.90 10.51
CA LEU A 40 -6.10 10.79 10.61
C LEU A 40 -7.08 10.77 9.43
N ILE A 41 -7.71 11.91 9.15
CA ILE A 41 -8.65 12.05 8.03
C ILE A 41 -7.99 11.71 6.69
N LEU A 42 -6.75 12.16 6.47
CA LEU A 42 -6.04 11.88 5.23
C LEU A 42 -5.71 10.39 5.09
N VAL A 43 -5.23 9.75 6.15
CA VAL A 43 -4.89 8.32 6.11
C VAL A 43 -6.14 7.47 5.94
N GLU A 44 -7.26 7.80 6.57
CA GLU A 44 -8.55 7.12 6.36
C GLU A 44 -9.00 7.19 4.89
N LYS A 45 -8.93 8.38 4.28
CA LYS A 45 -9.25 8.55 2.86
C LYS A 45 -8.30 7.78 1.96
N LEU A 46 -7.01 7.80 2.25
CA LEU A 46 -6.01 7.05 1.50
C LEU A 46 -6.22 5.54 1.63
N LEU A 47 -6.70 5.05 2.77
CA LEU A 47 -7.02 3.64 2.98
C LEU A 47 -8.21 3.20 2.14
N TRP A 48 -9.22 4.06 2.03
CA TRP A 48 -10.33 3.82 1.12
C TRP A 48 -9.87 3.77 -0.35
N ILE A 49 -9.06 4.74 -0.79
CA ILE A 49 -8.52 4.77 -2.16
C ILE A 49 -7.64 3.55 -2.44
N SER A 50 -6.79 3.16 -1.48
CA SER A 50 -5.89 2.01 -1.65
C SER A 50 -6.64 0.70 -1.81
N ASN A 51 -7.82 0.56 -1.20
CA ASN A 51 -8.63 -0.66 -1.24
C ASN A 51 -9.62 -0.71 -2.39
N THR A 52 -9.86 0.42 -3.09
CA THR A 52 -10.92 0.50 -4.11
C THR A 52 -10.40 0.82 -5.50
N VAL A 53 -9.36 1.66 -5.64
CA VAL A 53 -8.97 2.21 -6.95
C VAL A 53 -7.49 2.01 -7.25
N HIS A 54 -6.61 2.07 -6.26
CA HIS A 54 -5.16 2.16 -6.51
C HIS A 54 -4.35 1.19 -5.63
N PRO A 55 -4.18 -0.09 -6.03
CA PRO A 55 -3.46 -1.09 -5.23
C PRO A 55 -2.00 -0.70 -4.92
N ASN A 56 -1.35 0.04 -5.82
CA ASN A 56 0.08 0.37 -5.69
C ASN A 56 0.44 1.25 -4.47
N ILE A 57 -0.55 1.86 -3.80
CA ILE A 57 -0.33 2.65 -2.57
C ILE A 57 -0.62 1.86 -1.28
N CYS A 58 -1.19 0.65 -1.38
CA CYS A 58 -1.67 -0.15 -0.25
C CYS A 58 -0.58 -0.36 0.83
N TYR A 59 0.63 -0.73 0.42
CA TYR A 59 1.75 -0.94 1.35
C TYR A 59 2.09 0.33 2.16
N VAL A 60 2.23 1.47 1.49
CA VAL A 60 2.62 2.75 2.12
C VAL A 60 1.52 3.23 3.06
N VAL A 61 0.25 3.12 2.64
CA VAL A 61 -0.90 3.53 3.46
C VAL A 61 -1.06 2.64 4.69
N ASN A 62 -0.90 1.32 4.54
CA ASN A 62 -0.92 0.39 5.68
C ASN A 62 0.20 0.70 6.68
N ASN A 63 1.38 1.10 6.21
CA ASN A 63 2.46 1.54 7.09
C ASN A 63 2.12 2.84 7.83
N LEU A 64 1.52 3.82 7.16
CA LEU A 64 1.07 5.08 7.75
C LEU A 64 -0.05 4.88 8.78
N ALA A 65 -0.96 3.93 8.53
CA ALA A 65 -2.04 3.57 9.45
C ALA A 65 -1.50 3.06 10.80
N ARG A 66 -0.37 2.35 10.81
CA ARG A 66 0.29 1.91 12.07
C ARG A 66 0.76 3.07 12.95
N HIS A 67 0.95 4.26 12.38
CA HIS A 67 1.41 5.46 13.09
C HIS A 67 0.26 6.41 13.49
N MET A 68 -1.02 6.02 13.32
CA MET A 68 -2.17 6.86 13.67
C MET A 68 -2.22 7.23 15.17
N SER A 69 -1.77 6.37 16.07
CA SER A 69 -1.79 6.63 17.51
C SER A 69 -0.87 7.79 17.91
N ASN A 70 0.32 7.86 17.29
CA ASN A 70 1.32 8.89 17.53
C ASN A 70 1.95 9.36 16.20
N PRO A 71 1.25 10.23 15.44
CA PRO A 71 1.73 10.69 14.15
C PRO A 71 2.92 11.66 14.31
N THR A 72 3.86 11.55 13.39
CA THR A 72 5.08 12.38 13.38
C THR A 72 5.10 13.31 12.16
N THR A 73 5.83 14.41 12.24
CA THR A 73 6.01 15.36 11.11
C THR A 73 6.49 14.67 9.83
N LYS A 74 7.39 13.69 9.94
CA LYS A 74 7.86 12.92 8.78
C LYS A 74 6.76 12.01 8.19
N ALA A 75 5.90 11.43 9.04
CA ALA A 75 4.76 10.65 8.57
C ALA A 75 3.76 11.53 7.80
N MET A 76 3.53 12.76 8.27
CA MET A 76 2.71 13.75 7.55
C MET A 76 3.29 14.11 6.18
N GLN A 77 4.61 14.28 6.07
CA GLN A 77 5.26 14.51 4.77
C GLN A 77 5.07 13.35 3.80
N VAL A 78 5.14 12.10 4.29
CA VAL A 78 4.88 10.91 3.46
C VAL A 78 3.43 10.87 2.98
N VAL A 79 2.45 11.17 3.85
CA VAL A 79 1.04 11.29 3.46
C VAL A 79 0.87 12.28 2.31
N LEU A 80 1.46 13.48 2.42
CA LEU A 80 1.39 14.49 1.36
C LEU A 80 2.05 14.03 0.06
N CYS A 81 3.14 13.27 0.15
CA CYS A 81 3.78 12.66 -1.01
C CYS A 81 2.86 11.65 -1.71
N VAL A 82 2.15 10.81 -0.96
CA VAL A 82 1.16 9.86 -1.51
C VAL A 82 0.01 10.61 -2.19
N VAL A 83 -0.50 11.67 -1.58
CA VAL A 83 -1.55 12.51 -2.20
C VAL A 83 -1.05 13.17 -3.49
N LYS A 84 0.18 13.67 -3.49
CA LYS A 84 0.82 14.23 -4.70
C LYS A 84 0.99 13.18 -5.79
N TYR A 85 1.38 11.96 -5.43
CA TYR A 85 1.49 10.84 -6.35
C TYR A 85 0.13 10.51 -6.99
N LEU A 86 -0.93 10.36 -6.19
CA LEU A 86 -2.29 10.13 -6.69
C LEU A 86 -2.77 11.23 -7.64
N ASN A 87 -2.42 12.48 -7.37
CA ASN A 87 -2.76 13.58 -8.28
C ASN A 87 -1.99 13.50 -9.61
N GLN A 88 -0.79 12.92 -9.61
CA GLN A 88 0.02 12.71 -10.82
C GLN A 88 -0.42 11.47 -11.60
N THR A 89 -0.96 10.45 -10.94
CA THR A 89 -1.42 9.19 -11.54
C THR A 89 -2.94 9.10 -11.68
N LYS A 90 -3.66 10.22 -11.57
CA LYS A 90 -5.13 10.28 -11.71
C LYS A 90 -5.65 9.71 -13.04
N ASP A 91 -4.82 9.75 -14.09
CA ASP A 91 -5.15 9.30 -15.43
C ASP A 91 -4.72 7.82 -15.66
N GLU A 92 -3.96 7.23 -14.73
CA GLU A 92 -3.56 5.81 -14.73
C GLU A 92 -4.62 4.98 -14.00
N VAL A 93 -5.77 4.77 -14.65
CA VAL A 93 -6.86 3.94 -14.09
C VAL A 93 -6.60 2.46 -14.33
N SER A 94 -6.83 1.64 -13.30
CA SER A 94 -6.82 0.18 -13.44
C SER A 94 -8.10 -0.23 -14.19
N HIS A 95 -7.95 -0.85 -15.36
CA HIS A 95 -9.10 -1.35 -16.11
C HIS A 95 -9.73 -2.52 -15.37
N ILE A 96 -10.96 -2.32 -14.90
CA ILE A 96 -11.79 -3.37 -14.29
C ILE A 96 -12.72 -3.89 -15.39
N GLY A 97 -12.39 -5.07 -15.93
CA GLY A 97 -13.20 -5.77 -16.92
C GLY A 97 -12.60 -5.74 -18.32
N GLY A 98 -12.46 -6.95 -18.88
CA GLY A 98 -12.20 -7.21 -20.29
C GLY A 98 -12.79 -8.58 -20.57
N LYS A 99 -13.79 -8.67 -21.43
CA LYS A 99 -14.45 -9.94 -21.75
C LYS A 99 -13.57 -10.70 -22.75
N GLU A 100 -12.45 -11.25 -22.29
CA GLU A 100 -11.69 -12.18 -23.13
C GLU A 100 -12.31 -13.58 -22.99
N VAL A 101 -12.95 -14.01 -24.07
CA VAL A 101 -13.57 -15.33 -24.16
C VAL A 101 -12.45 -16.38 -24.15
N GLY A 102 -12.23 -17.01 -22.99
CA GLY A 102 -11.24 -18.09 -22.81
C GLY A 102 -10.30 -17.96 -21.60
N GLU A 103 -10.32 -16.85 -20.87
CA GLU A 103 -9.51 -16.71 -19.64
C GLU A 103 -10.08 -17.51 -18.45
N ALA A 104 -9.19 -17.89 -17.52
CA ALA A 104 -9.55 -18.68 -16.36
C ALA A 104 -10.60 -17.96 -15.51
N MET A 105 -11.55 -18.72 -14.93
CA MET A 105 -12.64 -18.17 -14.12
C MET A 105 -12.11 -17.33 -12.95
N ILE A 106 -10.99 -17.75 -12.37
CA ILE A 106 -10.30 -17.07 -11.27
C ILE A 106 -8.79 -17.13 -11.54
N GLU A 107 -8.14 -15.99 -11.46
CA GLU A 107 -6.69 -15.85 -11.57
C GLU A 107 -6.16 -15.18 -10.31
N THR A 108 -4.98 -15.59 -9.86
CA THR A 108 -4.35 -15.00 -8.67
C THR A 108 -2.88 -14.78 -8.94
N TYR A 109 -2.46 -13.54 -8.75
CA TYR A 109 -1.08 -13.12 -8.85
C TYR A 109 -0.55 -12.90 -7.44
N THR A 110 0.60 -13.47 -7.15
CA THR A 110 1.29 -13.27 -5.87
C THR A 110 2.71 -12.85 -6.13
N ASN A 111 3.25 -12.04 -5.22
CA ASN A 111 4.63 -11.62 -5.26
C ASN A 111 5.09 -11.35 -3.82
N VAL A 112 6.38 -11.50 -3.57
CA VAL A 112 6.96 -11.37 -2.26
C VAL A 112 8.25 -10.58 -2.33
N ASN A 113 8.41 -9.67 -1.37
CA ASN A 113 9.65 -8.99 -1.11
C ASN A 113 10.32 -9.64 0.11
N TRP A 114 11.26 -10.54 -0.14
CA TRP A 114 11.97 -11.29 0.91
C TRP A 114 12.84 -10.37 1.75
N ALA A 115 12.81 -10.56 3.08
CA ALA A 115 13.62 -9.81 4.05
C ALA A 115 13.50 -8.28 3.94
N SER A 116 12.38 -7.79 3.38
CA SER A 116 12.19 -6.39 3.02
C SER A 116 12.12 -5.41 4.20
N ASN A 117 11.88 -5.91 5.41
CA ASN A 117 11.64 -5.09 6.58
C ASN A 117 12.76 -5.25 7.62
N PRO A 118 13.76 -4.37 7.63
CA PRO A 118 14.86 -4.42 8.61
C PRO A 118 14.42 -4.05 10.03
N ASN A 119 13.22 -3.49 10.22
CA ASN A 119 12.69 -3.05 11.52
C ASN A 119 11.82 -4.11 12.21
N THR A 120 11.50 -5.22 11.55
CA THR A 120 10.60 -6.26 12.07
C THR A 120 11.15 -7.61 11.68
N ASP A 121 12.28 -7.97 12.30
CA ASP A 121 12.89 -9.30 12.27
C ASP A 121 13.18 -9.89 10.87
N GLN A 122 13.43 -9.03 9.87
CA GLN A 122 13.62 -9.43 8.46
C GLN A 122 12.40 -10.17 7.88
N ASN A 123 11.19 -9.83 8.33
CA ASN A 123 9.98 -10.43 7.77
C ASN A 123 9.79 -10.02 6.31
N SER A 124 9.34 -11.00 5.51
CA SER A 124 8.98 -10.80 4.11
C SER A 124 7.65 -10.07 3.98
N THR A 125 7.50 -9.23 2.95
CA THR A 125 6.23 -8.57 2.63
C THR A 125 5.62 -9.23 1.41
N SER A 126 4.42 -9.77 1.53
CA SER A 126 3.68 -10.38 0.42
C SER A 126 2.64 -9.42 -0.14
N TRP A 127 2.39 -9.52 -1.44
CA TRP A 127 1.21 -8.95 -2.06
C TRP A 127 0.50 -9.99 -2.94
N SER A 128 -0.82 -9.90 -2.97
CA SER A 128 -1.71 -10.72 -3.79
C SER A 128 -2.71 -9.83 -4.54
N VAL A 129 -3.06 -10.22 -5.76
CA VAL A 129 -4.19 -9.68 -6.53
C VAL A 129 -4.98 -10.85 -7.08
N VAL A 130 -6.28 -10.88 -6.81
CA VAL A 130 -7.22 -11.87 -7.33
C VAL A 130 -8.10 -11.22 -8.39
N LYS A 131 -8.19 -11.89 -9.55
CA LYS A 131 -9.11 -11.53 -10.62
C LYS A 131 -10.16 -12.62 -10.79
N VAL A 132 -11.39 -12.21 -11.07
CA VAL A 132 -12.51 -13.08 -11.41
C VAL A 132 -13.06 -12.60 -12.75
N PHE A 133 -13.17 -13.48 -13.75
CA PHE A 133 -13.56 -13.11 -15.12
C PHE A 133 -12.79 -11.88 -15.65
N SER A 134 -11.46 -11.90 -15.53
CA SER A 134 -10.58 -10.82 -16.00
C SER A 134 -10.77 -9.47 -15.28
N SER A 135 -11.61 -9.45 -14.24
CA SER A 135 -11.88 -8.28 -13.40
C SER A 135 -11.15 -8.42 -12.08
N THR A 136 -10.34 -7.44 -11.70
CA THR A 136 -9.69 -7.41 -10.38
C THR A 136 -10.74 -7.23 -9.29
N VAL A 137 -10.84 -8.19 -8.36
CA VAL A 137 -11.86 -8.20 -7.29
C VAL A 137 -11.26 -7.85 -5.94
N THR A 138 -10.11 -8.42 -5.59
CA THR A 138 -9.44 -8.16 -4.32
C THR A 138 -7.93 -8.06 -4.50
N TRP A 139 -7.29 -7.28 -3.65
CA TRP A 139 -5.86 -7.21 -3.53
C TRP A 139 -5.47 -6.91 -2.08
N ASN A 140 -4.29 -7.39 -1.69
CA ASN A 140 -3.80 -7.21 -0.34
C ASN A 140 -2.28 -7.09 -0.32
N SER A 141 -1.76 -6.34 0.66
CA SER A 141 -0.34 -6.31 0.99
C SER A 141 -0.18 -6.46 2.49
N HIS A 142 0.55 -7.50 2.91
CA HIS A 142 0.74 -7.81 4.32
C HIS A 142 2.17 -8.28 4.60
N VAL A 143 2.63 -8.02 5.82
CA VAL A 143 3.90 -8.57 6.33
C VAL A 143 3.64 -10.00 6.78
N GLN A 144 4.47 -10.95 6.33
CA GLN A 144 4.39 -12.34 6.74
C GLN A 144 4.63 -12.48 8.24
N LYS A 145 3.85 -13.35 8.89
CA LYS A 145 3.99 -13.62 10.34
C LYS A 145 5.20 -14.50 10.65
N CYS A 146 5.61 -15.35 9.71
CA CYS A 146 6.78 -16.21 9.85
C CYS A 146 8.00 -15.54 9.21
N VAL A 147 9.16 -15.69 9.85
CA VAL A 147 10.45 -15.35 9.26
C VAL A 147 10.82 -16.46 8.28
N THR A 148 11.12 -16.10 7.04
CA THR A 148 11.45 -17.05 5.97
C THR A 148 12.94 -17.04 5.72
N SER A 149 13.54 -18.23 5.68
CA SER A 149 14.99 -18.39 5.48
C SER A 149 15.38 -18.28 4.00
N SER A 150 14.42 -18.35 3.08
CA SER A 150 14.65 -18.20 1.64
C SER A 150 13.49 -17.48 0.93
N ALA A 151 13.76 -16.93 -0.26
CA ALA A 151 12.73 -16.33 -1.10
C ALA A 151 11.67 -17.35 -1.54
N VAL A 152 12.06 -18.60 -1.83
CA VAL A 152 11.14 -19.67 -2.25
C VAL A 152 10.13 -20.00 -1.14
N GLU A 153 10.60 -20.08 0.10
CA GLU A 153 9.72 -20.28 1.25
C GLU A 153 8.73 -19.11 1.42
N ALA A 154 9.21 -17.88 1.21
CA ALA A 154 8.37 -16.70 1.24
C ALA A 154 7.33 -16.68 0.11
N GLU A 155 7.69 -17.11 -1.09
CA GLU A 155 6.76 -17.28 -2.23
C GLU A 155 5.71 -18.36 -1.94
N TYR A 156 6.12 -19.48 -1.31
CA TYR A 156 5.21 -20.55 -0.94
C TYR A 156 4.16 -20.07 0.08
N ILE A 157 4.58 -19.33 1.11
CA ILE A 157 3.68 -18.74 2.10
C ILE A 157 2.73 -17.74 1.46
N ALA A 158 3.24 -16.87 0.57
CA ALA A 158 2.42 -15.90 -0.16
C ALA A 158 1.35 -16.61 -1.01
N SER A 159 1.73 -17.65 -1.74
CA SER A 159 0.85 -18.43 -2.61
C SER A 159 -0.22 -19.18 -1.81
N SER A 160 0.16 -19.78 -0.68
CA SER A 160 -0.75 -20.45 0.24
C SER A 160 -1.78 -19.47 0.83
N ALA A 161 -1.33 -18.28 1.25
CA ALA A 161 -2.20 -17.24 1.77
C ALA A 161 -3.21 -16.75 0.72
N ALA A 162 -2.77 -16.54 -0.53
CA ALA A 162 -3.64 -16.09 -1.60
C ALA A 162 -4.64 -17.19 -2.03
N THR A 163 -4.20 -18.45 -2.07
CA THR A 163 -5.11 -19.59 -2.34
C THR A 163 -6.19 -19.70 -1.27
N ARG A 164 -5.82 -19.48 0.00
CA ARG A 164 -6.77 -19.45 1.11
C ARG A 164 -7.76 -18.30 1.01
N GLU A 165 -7.32 -17.13 0.53
CA GLU A 165 -8.22 -16.01 0.21
C GLU A 165 -9.20 -16.40 -0.89
N VAL A 166 -8.74 -17.02 -1.98
CA VAL A 166 -9.62 -17.44 -3.08
C VAL A 166 -10.64 -18.53 -2.69
N LEU A 167 -10.22 -19.49 -1.85
CA LEU A 167 -11.05 -20.66 -1.53
C LEU A 167 -12.07 -20.41 -0.40
N PHE A 168 -11.75 -19.52 0.54
CA PHE A 168 -12.50 -19.40 1.80
C PHE A 168 -13.06 -18.00 2.08
N HIS A 169 -12.90 -17.03 1.17
CA HIS A 169 -13.62 -15.75 1.18
C HIS A 169 -14.72 -15.74 0.11
#